data_AF-A0A2N1Q9I7-F1
#
_entry.id   AF-A0A2N1Q9I7-F1
#
_cell.length_a   1.000
_cell.length_b   1.000
_cell.length_c   1.000
_cell.angle_alpha   90.00
_cell.angle_beta   90.00
_cell.angle_gamma   90.00
#
_symmetry.space_group_name_H-M   'P 1'
#
loop_
_entity.id
_entity.type
_entity.pdbx_description
1 polymer ?
#
loop_
_entity_poly.entity_id
_entity_poly.type
_entity_poly.pdbx_seq_one_letter_code
_entity_poly.pdbx_strand_id
1 'polypeptide(L)'
;MSIGERISKVRKNKRFSQEYVAEKLGISRQSVSLWETNQTTPSMDNLLQLSKLFEIDLNDLVQDNGNTAENMKPVAESKFVYSESILNDTTNEMLKKAKLFAIVSSIILLWATIVFIIDGIQQNDFFVIISIFLIIISVIRFQFLKRKYVSSAHRRMKTNPNEEMVYLFFEDYFSVNIRNENSRSDQKIKYKDLDQAIETGNNYFFIYSNTCHTVPKIYLNGDLVFLNELIASKTPKYVSPMKNIENNTSNKSKAYIERKKKISTLIFIINLFDLVIALLLFSLYQGVYPSVISFGFVLNTWIFYLVLPLPIFSIFYGLRIKRLGIKWKRNVVVGIIMSSLLVIYGSFFIFFSSSFTYDYSYINQVESFIDFELPDAGKITTYNYGNVSDSIGTKKESGVIFLDQDEINNLNLRINTSNKWTNEITSINLSLLPKYQQIIIGEFDYFIIYNITLDSYNSFPNTSGTFDFLFIAYNVDSGQMRIIEYRLEITI
;
A
#
# COMPACT_ATOMS: atom_id res chain seq x y z
N MET A 1 28.92 -50.52 -13.74
CA MET A 1 27.88 -51.30 -14.48
C MET A 1 28.61 -52.23 -15.42
N SER A 2 28.32 -53.54 -15.41
CA SER A 2 29.09 -54.50 -16.22
C SER A 2 28.84 -54.36 -17.73
N ILE A 3 29.71 -54.95 -18.55
CA ILE A 3 29.54 -54.95 -20.01
C ILE A 3 28.25 -55.67 -20.44
N GLY A 4 27.89 -56.77 -19.78
CA GLY A 4 26.64 -57.49 -20.01
C GLY A 4 25.39 -56.66 -19.71
N GLU A 5 25.40 -55.95 -18.58
CA GLU A 5 24.32 -55.04 -18.19
C GLU A 5 24.16 -53.89 -19.19
N ARG A 6 25.27 -53.36 -19.73
CA ARG A 6 25.29 -52.34 -20.78
C ARG A 6 24.64 -52.84 -22.07
N ILE A 7 25.06 -54.02 -22.53
CA ILE A 7 24.49 -54.66 -23.73
C ILE A 7 22.98 -54.84 -23.56
N SER A 8 22.54 -55.37 -22.41
CA SER A 8 21.11 -55.57 -22.14
C SER A 8 20.33 -54.24 -22.10
N LYS A 9 20.91 -53.20 -21.47
CA LYS A 9 20.30 -51.87 -21.36
C LYS A 9 20.13 -51.20 -22.73
N VAL A 10 21.19 -51.15 -23.53
CA VAL A 10 21.17 -50.53 -24.87
C VAL A 10 20.23 -51.29 -25.80
N ARG A 11 20.27 -52.63 -25.77
CA ARG A 11 19.35 -53.49 -26.54
C ARG A 11 17.88 -53.18 -26.19
N LYS A 12 17.54 -53.11 -24.90
CA LYS A 12 16.17 -52.80 -24.44
C LYS A 12 15.74 -51.39 -24.83
N ASN A 13 16.63 -50.40 -24.75
CA ASN A 13 16.34 -49.02 -25.17
C ASN A 13 16.02 -48.92 -26.67
N LYS A 14 16.73 -49.67 -27.51
CA LYS A 14 16.46 -49.78 -28.97
C LYS A 14 15.33 -50.78 -29.30
N ARG A 15 14.71 -51.41 -28.29
CA ARG A 15 13.63 -52.41 -28.41
C ARG A 15 14.01 -53.65 -29.24
N PHE A 16 15.28 -54.02 -29.26
CA PHE A 16 15.74 -55.22 -29.94
C PHE A 16 15.52 -56.48 -29.09
N SER A 17 15.14 -57.59 -29.72
CA SER A 17 15.13 -58.90 -29.05
C SER A 17 16.56 -59.49 -29.01
N GLN A 18 16.82 -60.42 -28.09
CA GLN A 18 18.12 -61.13 -28.09
C GLN A 18 18.31 -61.93 -29.39
N GLU A 19 17.22 -62.46 -29.95
CA GLU A 19 17.21 -63.16 -31.25
C GLU A 19 17.66 -62.24 -32.38
N TYR A 20 17.14 -61.01 -32.41
CA TYR A 20 17.49 -60.02 -33.44
C TYR A 20 18.96 -59.64 -33.39
N VAL A 21 19.51 -59.42 -32.19
CA VAL A 21 20.94 -59.11 -32.03
C VAL A 21 21.79 -60.30 -32.46
N ALA A 22 21.39 -61.53 -32.08
CA ALA A 22 22.12 -62.74 -32.45
C ALA A 22 22.15 -62.96 -33.97
N GLU A 23 21.01 -62.75 -34.64
CA GLU A 23 20.89 -62.83 -36.10
C GLU A 23 21.80 -61.80 -36.79
N LYS A 24 21.81 -60.56 -36.30
CA LYS A 24 22.64 -59.49 -36.88
C LYS A 24 24.14 -59.67 -36.68
N LEU A 25 24.54 -60.39 -35.64
CA LEU A 25 25.93 -60.71 -35.36
C LEU A 25 26.37 -62.09 -35.91
N GLY A 26 25.44 -62.88 -36.48
CA GLY A 26 25.75 -64.23 -36.96
C GLY A 26 26.13 -65.22 -35.85
N ILE A 27 25.57 -65.05 -34.65
CA ILE A 27 25.86 -65.87 -33.46
C ILE A 27 24.60 -66.53 -32.90
N SER A 28 24.75 -67.41 -31.91
CA SER A 28 23.60 -68.01 -31.23
C SER A 28 22.93 -67.02 -30.26
N ARG A 29 21.60 -67.09 -30.12
CA ARG A 29 20.86 -66.32 -29.11
C ARG A 29 21.33 -66.62 -27.68
N GLN A 30 21.78 -67.85 -27.42
CA GLN A 30 22.38 -68.22 -26.14
C GLN A 30 23.63 -67.37 -25.84
N SER A 31 24.49 -67.09 -26.83
CA SER A 31 25.67 -66.24 -26.66
C SER A 31 25.32 -64.84 -26.17
N VAL A 32 24.28 -64.20 -26.75
CA VAL A 32 23.80 -62.88 -26.31
C VAL A 32 23.25 -62.93 -24.89
N SER A 33 22.51 -63.99 -24.53
CA SER A 33 21.99 -64.17 -23.17
C SER A 33 23.11 -64.37 -22.13
N LEU A 34 24.15 -65.13 -22.48
CA LEU A 34 25.30 -65.36 -21.60
C LEU A 34 26.12 -64.08 -21.40
N TRP A 35 26.24 -63.24 -22.43
CA TRP A 35 26.86 -61.91 -22.30
C TRP A 35 26.06 -61.01 -21.39
N GLU A 36 24.74 -60.90 -21.57
CA GLU A 36 23.87 -60.05 -20.76
C GLU A 36 23.82 -60.45 -19.27
N THR A 37 24.08 -61.73 -18.98
CA THR A 37 24.13 -62.27 -17.62
C THR A 37 25.55 -62.35 -17.05
N ASN A 38 26.54 -61.78 -17.74
CA ASN A 38 27.96 -61.78 -17.38
C ASN A 38 28.61 -63.17 -17.22
N GLN A 39 28.00 -64.21 -17.79
CA GLN A 39 28.55 -65.57 -17.73
C GLN A 39 29.71 -65.77 -18.72
N THR A 40 29.69 -65.03 -19.82
CA THR A 40 30.78 -64.98 -20.80
C THR A 40 30.99 -63.54 -21.28
N THR A 41 32.17 -63.25 -21.82
CA THR A 41 32.48 -61.92 -22.39
C THR A 41 32.44 -61.97 -23.92
N PRO A 42 31.89 -60.95 -24.59
CA PRO A 42 31.98 -60.85 -26.05
C PRO A 42 33.43 -60.62 -26.49
N SER A 43 33.81 -61.16 -27.65
CA SER A 43 35.10 -60.88 -28.28
C SER A 43 35.17 -59.44 -28.78
N MET A 44 36.38 -58.92 -29.04
CA MET A 44 36.55 -57.57 -29.58
C MET A 44 35.82 -57.35 -30.92
N ASP A 45 35.77 -58.38 -31.77
CA ASP A 45 35.02 -58.31 -33.03
C ASP A 45 33.51 -58.19 -32.78
N ASN A 46 32.97 -58.99 -31.84
CA ASN A 46 31.56 -58.89 -31.45
C ASN A 46 31.23 -57.54 -30.80
N LEU A 47 32.15 -56.96 -30.02
CA LEU A 47 31.97 -55.63 -29.45
C LEU A 47 31.93 -54.53 -30.52
N LEU A 48 32.77 -54.63 -31.57
CA LEU A 48 32.74 -53.73 -32.72
C LEU A 48 31.46 -53.88 -33.56
N GLN A 49 30.95 -55.10 -33.69
CA GLN A 49 29.67 -55.33 -34.37
C GLN A 49 28.49 -54.79 -33.55
N LEU A 50 28.51 -54.98 -32.23
CA LEU A 50 27.51 -54.41 -31.31
C LEU A 50 27.54 -52.88 -31.33
N SER A 51 28.71 -52.26 -31.34
CA SER A 51 28.82 -50.79 -31.38
C SER A 51 28.22 -50.22 -32.67
N LYS A 52 28.46 -50.89 -33.82
CA LYS A 52 27.81 -50.56 -35.09
C LYS A 52 26.31 -50.80 -35.08
N LEU A 53 25.84 -51.94 -34.57
CA LEU A 53 24.42 -52.29 -34.51
C LEU A 53 23.62 -51.36 -33.58
N PHE A 54 24.22 -50.93 -32.48
CA PHE A 54 23.58 -50.05 -31.49
C PHE A 54 23.80 -48.56 -31.77
N GLU A 55 24.66 -48.21 -32.73
CA GLU A 55 25.04 -46.84 -33.08
C GLU A 55 25.63 -46.08 -31.88
N ILE A 56 26.51 -46.73 -31.13
CA ILE A 56 27.22 -46.15 -29.98
C ILE A 56 28.73 -46.33 -30.14
N ASP A 57 29.52 -45.50 -29.46
CA ASP A 57 30.98 -45.66 -29.46
C ASP A 57 31.38 -46.96 -28.75
N LEU A 58 32.42 -47.64 -29.25
CA LEU A 58 32.95 -48.85 -28.62
C LEU A 58 33.37 -48.58 -27.16
N ASN A 59 33.92 -47.40 -26.89
CA ASN A 59 34.33 -47.00 -25.55
C ASN A 59 33.13 -46.89 -24.59
N ASP A 60 31.96 -46.43 -25.08
CA ASP A 60 30.73 -46.36 -24.28
C ASP A 60 30.20 -47.76 -23.94
N LEU A 61 30.45 -48.75 -24.80
CA LEU A 61 30.10 -50.15 -24.57
C LEU A 61 31.05 -50.84 -23.58
N VAL A 62 32.35 -50.52 -23.61
CA VAL A 62 33.41 -51.28 -22.91
C VAL A 62 33.91 -50.63 -21.61
N GLN A 63 33.97 -49.30 -21.50
CA GLN A 63 34.56 -48.64 -20.33
C GLN A 63 33.51 -48.26 -19.27
N ASP A 64 33.76 -48.58 -17.99
CA ASP A 64 32.97 -48.10 -16.85
C ASP A 64 33.26 -46.64 -16.52
N ASN A 65 33.08 -45.76 -17.50
CA ASN A 65 32.97 -44.34 -17.25
C ASN A 65 31.59 -44.15 -16.61
N GLY A 66 31.57 -43.97 -15.29
CA GLY A 66 30.38 -43.77 -14.45
C GLY A 66 29.57 -42.52 -14.76
N ASN A 67 29.51 -42.10 -16.03
CA ASN A 67 29.00 -40.82 -16.49
C ASN A 67 28.16 -40.98 -17.78
N THR A 68 27.16 -41.87 -17.77
CA THR A 68 26.11 -41.82 -18.82
C THR A 68 25.18 -40.61 -18.69
N ALA A 69 25.39 -39.75 -17.69
CA ALA A 69 24.78 -38.43 -17.59
C ALA A 69 25.67 -37.29 -18.15
N GLU A 70 26.93 -37.52 -18.53
CA GLU A 70 27.83 -36.46 -19.03
C GLU A 70 28.01 -36.41 -20.55
N ASN A 71 27.47 -37.38 -21.29
CA ASN A 71 27.40 -37.27 -22.77
C ASN A 71 26.15 -36.53 -23.25
N MET A 72 25.30 -36.04 -22.35
CA MET A 72 24.32 -35.01 -22.70
C MET A 72 25.07 -33.70 -22.86
N LYS A 73 25.15 -33.19 -24.09
CA LYS A 73 25.62 -31.83 -24.31
C LYS A 73 24.72 -30.87 -23.51
N PRO A 74 25.29 -29.92 -22.76
CA PRO A 74 24.47 -28.92 -22.09
C PRO A 74 23.68 -28.13 -23.13
N VAL A 75 22.43 -27.83 -22.81
CA VAL A 75 21.54 -26.94 -23.57
C VAL A 75 22.17 -25.56 -23.72
N ALA A 76 22.76 -25.10 -22.62
CA ALA A 76 23.53 -23.88 -22.57
C ALA A 76 24.63 -23.99 -21.53
N GLU A 77 25.68 -23.21 -21.69
CA GLU A 77 26.76 -23.08 -20.72
C GLU A 77 27.10 -21.62 -20.49
N SER A 78 27.57 -21.30 -19.28
CA SER A 78 28.07 -19.97 -18.95
C SER A 78 29.33 -20.09 -18.11
N LYS A 79 30.41 -19.44 -18.55
CA LYS A 79 31.71 -19.44 -17.91
C LYS A 79 32.18 -18.01 -17.69
N PHE A 80 32.39 -17.63 -16.43
CA PHE A 80 32.87 -16.29 -16.07
C PHE A 80 33.56 -16.28 -14.71
N VAL A 81 34.42 -15.27 -14.51
CA VAL A 81 35.04 -14.99 -13.21
C VAL A 81 34.12 -14.11 -12.38
N TYR A 82 33.92 -14.47 -11.12
CA TYR A 82 33.06 -13.69 -10.23
C TYR A 82 33.62 -12.28 -10.01
N SER A 83 32.85 -11.23 -10.33
CA SER A 83 33.30 -9.83 -10.29
C SER A 83 32.42 -8.96 -9.40
N GLU A 84 32.96 -7.81 -8.95
CA GLU A 84 32.27 -6.86 -8.08
C GLU A 84 30.93 -6.37 -8.66
N SER A 85 30.85 -6.23 -9.99
CA SER A 85 29.62 -5.86 -10.69
C SER A 85 28.50 -6.90 -10.52
N ILE A 86 28.82 -8.18 -10.73
CA ILE A 86 27.88 -9.31 -10.56
C ILE A 86 27.42 -9.39 -9.10
N LEU A 87 28.33 -9.13 -8.16
CA LEU A 87 28.00 -9.09 -6.76
C LEU A 87 27.01 -7.96 -6.42
N ASN A 88 27.26 -6.75 -6.92
CA ASN A 88 26.38 -5.62 -6.70
C ASN A 88 24.97 -5.87 -7.29
N ASP A 89 24.89 -6.52 -8.46
CA ASP A 89 23.61 -6.93 -9.05
C ASP A 89 22.87 -7.96 -8.18
N THR A 90 23.59 -9.00 -7.72
CA THR A 90 23.05 -10.05 -6.85
C THR A 90 22.53 -9.48 -5.54
N THR A 91 23.32 -8.62 -4.88
CA THR A 91 22.93 -8.00 -3.61
C THR A 91 21.74 -7.06 -3.79
N ASN A 92 21.67 -6.31 -4.89
CA ASN A 92 20.55 -5.42 -5.17
C ASN A 92 19.24 -6.17 -5.39
N GLU A 93 19.25 -7.29 -6.13
CA GLU A 93 18.04 -8.11 -6.31
C GLU A 93 17.61 -8.78 -5.00
N MET A 94 18.54 -9.33 -4.22
CA MET A 94 18.24 -9.91 -2.91
C MET A 94 17.66 -8.87 -1.93
N LEU A 95 18.15 -7.63 -1.97
CA LEU A 95 17.68 -6.54 -1.12
C LEU A 95 16.40 -5.85 -1.62
N LYS A 96 15.93 -6.13 -2.84
CA LYS A 96 14.80 -5.41 -3.46
C LYS A 96 13.51 -5.53 -2.63
N LYS A 97 13.19 -6.72 -2.13
CA LYS A 97 12.03 -6.96 -1.25
C LYS A 97 12.20 -6.26 0.11
N ALA A 98 13.41 -6.31 0.69
CA ALA A 98 13.71 -5.65 1.95
C ALA A 98 13.66 -4.11 1.84
N LYS A 99 14.17 -3.54 0.74
CA LYS A 99 14.07 -2.12 0.39
C LYS A 99 12.60 -1.69 0.29
N LEU A 100 11.79 -2.44 -0.46
CA LEU A 100 10.37 -2.14 -0.62
C LEU A 100 9.62 -2.17 0.71
N PHE A 101 9.85 -3.20 1.53
CA PHE A 101 9.24 -3.32 2.86
C PHE A 101 9.64 -2.13 3.75
N ALA A 102 10.92 -1.77 3.80
CA ALA A 102 11.40 -0.63 4.59
C ALA A 102 10.74 0.70 4.15
N ILE A 103 10.63 0.94 2.84
CA ILE A 103 9.96 2.13 2.30
C ILE A 103 8.48 2.14 2.70
N VAL A 104 7.76 1.04 2.48
CA VAL A 104 6.33 0.95 2.82
C VAL A 104 6.09 1.13 4.32
N SER A 105 6.90 0.49 5.17
CA SER A 105 6.79 0.66 6.63
C SER A 105 7.05 2.10 7.06
N SER A 106 8.00 2.79 6.41
CA SER A 106 8.32 4.19 6.73
C SER A 106 7.17 5.13 6.32
N ILE A 107 6.53 4.87 5.18
CA ILE A 107 5.36 5.65 4.72
C ILE A 107 4.18 5.46 5.67
N ILE A 108 3.91 4.22 6.12
CA ILE A 108 2.84 3.93 7.08
C ILE A 108 3.07 4.67 8.40
N LEU A 109 4.30 4.63 8.92
CA LEU A 109 4.65 5.34 10.15
C LEU A 109 4.51 6.85 9.99
N LEU A 110 4.98 7.42 8.88
CA LEU A 110 4.84 8.86 8.59
C LEU A 110 3.37 9.29 8.41
N TRP A 111 2.53 8.43 7.84
CA TRP A 111 1.11 8.71 7.75
C TRP A 111 0.45 8.68 9.13
N ALA A 112 0.76 7.69 9.97
CA ALA A 112 0.29 7.63 11.34
C ALA A 112 0.67 8.90 12.14
N THR A 113 1.91 9.41 12.00
CA THR A 113 2.30 10.65 12.67
C THR A 113 1.49 11.86 12.24
N ILE A 114 1.21 11.98 10.94
CA ILE A 114 0.41 13.10 10.40
C ILE A 114 -1.02 13.04 10.95
N VAL A 115 -1.62 11.85 11.03
CA VAL A 115 -2.96 11.67 11.63
C VAL A 115 -2.99 12.13 13.08
N PHE A 116 -1.97 11.75 13.89
CA PHE A 116 -1.88 12.19 15.28
C PHE A 116 -1.67 13.71 15.44
N ILE A 117 -0.93 14.35 14.53
CA ILE A 117 -0.74 15.81 14.55
C ILE A 117 -2.04 16.54 14.21
N ILE A 118 -2.82 16.01 13.26
CA ILE A 118 -4.08 16.63 12.80
C ILE A 118 -5.19 16.49 13.84
N ASP A 119 -5.23 15.40 14.60
CA ASP A 119 -6.27 15.15 15.61
C ASP A 119 -6.22 16.12 16.81
N GLY A 120 -5.24 17.03 16.85
CA GLY A 120 -5.20 18.12 17.81
C GLY A 120 -5.10 17.66 19.27
N ILE A 121 -4.64 16.42 19.51
CA ILE A 121 -4.34 15.91 20.85
C ILE A 121 -3.17 16.74 21.38
N GLN A 122 -3.50 17.83 22.05
CA GLN A 122 -2.54 18.66 22.75
C GLN A 122 -1.83 17.77 23.79
N GLN A 123 -0.50 17.77 23.72
CA GLN A 123 0.45 17.10 24.61
C GLN A 123 0.67 15.58 24.43
N ASN A 124 1.24 15.17 23.30
CA ASN A 124 2.20 14.06 23.38
C ASN A 124 3.29 14.15 22.31
N ASP A 125 4.28 15.02 22.55
CA ASP A 125 5.61 14.96 21.91
C ASP A 125 6.17 13.52 21.94
N PHE A 126 5.79 12.74 22.95
CA PHE A 126 6.09 11.33 23.11
C PHE A 126 5.74 10.45 21.89
N PHE A 127 4.57 10.63 21.27
CA PHE A 127 4.17 9.80 20.12
C PHE A 127 4.93 10.17 18.85
N VAL A 128 5.27 11.46 18.67
CA VAL A 128 6.13 11.93 17.58
C VAL A 128 7.55 11.39 17.76
N ILE A 129 8.06 11.36 19.00
CA ILE A 129 9.38 10.79 19.29
C ILE A 129 9.42 9.27 19.04
N ILE A 130 8.40 8.53 19.48
CA ILE A 130 8.31 7.07 19.25
C ILE A 130 8.30 6.73 17.76
N SER A 131 7.52 7.47 16.98
CA SER A 131 7.39 7.21 15.55
C SER A 131 8.68 7.53 14.79
N ILE A 132 9.37 8.63 15.12
CA ILE A 132 10.73 8.91 14.63
C ILE A 132 11.69 7.78 15.01
N PHE A 133 11.62 7.29 16.26
CA PHE A 133 12.45 6.20 16.74
C PHE A 133 12.21 4.88 15.98
N LEU A 134 10.95 4.54 15.68
CA LEU A 134 10.60 3.35 14.89
C LEU A 134 11.11 3.44 13.44
N ILE A 135 11.06 4.64 12.83
CA ILE A 135 11.65 4.88 11.51
C ILE A 135 13.16 4.65 11.55
N ILE A 136 13.85 5.18 12.57
CA ILE A 136 15.29 4.97 12.76
C ILE A 136 15.63 3.49 12.91
N ILE A 137 14.88 2.73 13.72
CA ILE A 137 15.07 1.27 13.88
C ILE A 137 14.92 0.55 12.54
N SER A 138 13.90 0.88 11.75
CA SER A 138 13.66 0.28 10.43
C SER A 138 14.84 0.53 9.49
N VAL A 139 15.34 1.77 9.45
CA VAL A 139 16.52 2.15 8.65
C VAL A 139 17.77 1.41 9.12
N ILE A 140 18.03 1.34 10.43
CA ILE A 140 19.17 0.61 11.00
C ILE A 140 19.09 -0.88 10.63
N ARG A 141 17.91 -1.50 10.79
CA ARG A 141 17.69 -2.91 10.42
C ARG A 141 17.97 -3.15 8.93
N PHE A 142 17.53 -2.24 8.06
CA PHE A 142 17.83 -2.30 6.63
C PHE A 142 19.34 -2.20 6.34
N GLN A 143 20.03 -1.25 6.99
CA GLN A 143 21.49 -1.11 6.84
C GLN A 143 22.25 -2.35 7.34
N PHE A 144 21.78 -2.98 8.42
CA PHE A 144 22.37 -4.20 8.95
C PHE A 144 22.21 -5.38 7.97
N LEU A 145 21.00 -5.55 7.40
CA LEU A 145 20.76 -6.55 6.35
C LEU A 145 21.67 -6.31 5.15
N LYS A 146 21.75 -5.07 4.66
CA LYS A 146 22.65 -4.70 3.56
C LYS A 146 24.10 -5.07 3.90
N ARG A 147 24.60 -4.67 5.07
CA ARG A 147 25.96 -4.99 5.52
C ARG A 147 26.19 -6.50 5.57
N LYS A 148 25.27 -7.28 6.13
CA LYS A 148 25.39 -8.75 6.23
C LYS A 148 25.51 -9.41 4.85
N TYR A 149 24.70 -9.01 3.88
CA TYR A 149 24.77 -9.56 2.52
C TYR A 149 26.06 -9.14 1.79
N VAL A 150 26.44 -7.87 1.88
CA VAL A 150 27.65 -7.34 1.21
C VAL A 150 28.93 -7.90 1.83
N SER A 151 29.03 -7.97 3.16
CA SER A 151 30.23 -8.44 3.85
C SER A 151 30.47 -9.94 3.65
N SER A 152 29.42 -10.75 3.67
CA SER A 152 29.51 -12.19 3.39
C SER A 152 30.06 -12.45 2.00
N ALA A 153 29.72 -11.61 1.03
CA ALA A 153 30.14 -11.77 -0.34
C ALA A 153 31.52 -11.16 -0.65
N HIS A 154 31.84 -10.00 -0.06
CA HIS A 154 33.20 -9.44 -0.11
C HIS A 154 34.22 -10.38 0.55
N ARG A 155 33.83 -11.06 1.65
CA ARG A 155 34.68 -12.07 2.29
C ARG A 155 34.99 -13.22 1.35
N ARG A 156 34.00 -13.71 0.58
CA ARG A 156 34.20 -14.75 -0.46
C ARG A 156 35.14 -14.30 -1.58
N MET A 157 34.94 -13.09 -2.11
CA MET A 157 35.83 -12.54 -3.15
C MET A 157 37.26 -12.39 -2.67
N LYS A 158 37.46 -11.88 -1.44
CA LYS A 158 38.80 -11.67 -0.89
C LYS A 158 39.55 -12.98 -0.64
N THR A 159 38.84 -14.06 -0.31
CA THR A 159 39.45 -15.38 -0.13
C THR A 159 39.77 -16.07 -1.45
N ASN A 160 38.97 -15.87 -2.51
CA ASN A 160 39.14 -16.54 -3.80
C ASN A 160 39.05 -15.53 -4.97
N PRO A 161 40.10 -14.74 -5.23
CA PRO A 161 40.04 -13.59 -6.15
C PRO A 161 39.85 -13.95 -7.64
N ASN A 162 40.02 -15.22 -8.04
CA ASN A 162 39.87 -15.70 -9.42
C ASN A 162 38.92 -16.90 -9.53
N GLU A 163 37.92 -16.98 -8.65
CA GLU A 163 36.97 -18.09 -8.63
C GLU A 163 36.17 -18.14 -9.95
N GLU A 164 36.44 -19.18 -10.75
CA GLU A 164 35.76 -19.38 -12.02
C GLU A 164 34.45 -20.15 -11.79
N MET A 165 33.35 -19.53 -12.22
CA MET A 165 32.02 -20.09 -12.13
C MET A 165 31.63 -20.66 -13.49
N VAL A 166 31.41 -21.98 -13.54
CA VAL A 166 30.91 -22.67 -14.73
C VAL A 166 29.51 -23.20 -14.46
N TYR A 167 28.53 -22.67 -15.19
CA TYR A 167 27.15 -23.13 -15.17
C TYR A 167 26.91 -23.98 -16.42
N LEU A 168 26.45 -25.23 -16.23
CA LEU A 168 26.04 -26.11 -17.33
C LEU A 168 24.55 -26.41 -17.15
N PHE A 169 23.75 -26.09 -18.15
CA PHE A 169 22.30 -26.27 -18.13
C PHE A 169 21.92 -27.53 -18.89
N PHE A 170 21.25 -28.46 -18.24
CA PHE A 170 20.68 -29.67 -18.83
C PHE A 170 19.16 -29.57 -18.81
N GLU A 171 18.47 -30.57 -19.37
CA GLU A 171 17.00 -30.53 -19.44
C GLU A 171 16.32 -30.53 -18.07
N ASP A 172 16.82 -31.27 -17.08
CA ASP A 172 16.15 -31.43 -15.77
C ASP A 172 16.83 -30.70 -14.61
N TYR A 173 18.07 -30.28 -14.79
CA TYR A 173 18.88 -29.63 -13.78
C TYR A 173 19.93 -28.73 -14.42
N PHE A 174 20.53 -27.86 -13.61
CA PHE A 174 21.79 -27.21 -13.96
C PHE A 174 22.85 -27.58 -12.93
N SER A 175 24.10 -27.66 -13.37
CA SER A 175 25.25 -27.83 -12.48
C SER A 175 26.02 -26.54 -12.35
N VAL A 176 26.43 -26.24 -11.13
CA VAL A 176 27.34 -25.15 -10.79
C VAL A 176 28.67 -25.77 -10.42
N ASN A 177 29.67 -25.57 -11.26
CA ASN A 177 31.03 -26.01 -11.00
C ASN A 177 31.85 -24.78 -10.64
N ILE A 178 32.28 -24.74 -9.39
CA ILE A 178 33.15 -23.69 -8.87
C ILE A 178 34.57 -24.22 -8.93
N ARG A 179 35.39 -23.63 -9.81
CA ARG A 179 36.80 -23.99 -9.96
C ARG A 179 37.65 -22.94 -9.27
N ASN A 180 38.38 -23.38 -8.25
CA ASN A 180 39.45 -22.63 -7.64
C ASN A 180 40.76 -23.43 -7.77
N GLU A 181 41.92 -22.79 -7.65
CA GLU A 181 43.24 -23.43 -7.76
C GLU A 181 43.39 -24.62 -6.78
N ASN A 182 42.66 -24.60 -5.66
CA ASN A 182 42.77 -25.58 -4.57
C ASN A 182 41.52 -26.45 -4.33
N SER A 183 40.41 -26.25 -5.03
CA SER A 183 39.19 -27.04 -4.83
C SER A 183 38.22 -26.99 -6.02
N ARG A 184 37.53 -28.11 -6.22
CA ARG A 184 36.44 -28.25 -7.18
C ARG A 184 35.16 -28.59 -6.42
N SER A 185 34.16 -27.72 -6.51
CA SER A 185 32.83 -27.96 -5.96
C SER A 185 31.84 -28.05 -7.13
N ASP A 186 31.25 -29.22 -7.31
CA ASP A 186 30.24 -29.48 -8.34
C ASP A 186 28.88 -29.67 -7.64
N GLN A 187 27.98 -28.70 -7.79
CA GLN A 187 26.63 -28.76 -7.20
C GLN A 187 25.59 -28.91 -8.31
N LYS A 188 24.75 -29.96 -8.24
CA LYS A 188 23.62 -30.17 -9.17
C LYS A 188 22.32 -29.68 -8.53
N ILE A 189 21.61 -28.78 -9.22
CA ILE A 189 20.37 -28.17 -8.74
C ILE A 189 19.27 -28.44 -9.77
N LYS A 190 18.21 -29.16 -9.37
CA LYS A 190 17.06 -29.41 -10.26
C LYS A 190 16.19 -28.15 -10.35
N TYR A 191 15.64 -27.86 -11.53
CA TYR A 191 14.80 -26.67 -11.70
C TYR A 191 13.57 -26.67 -10.80
N LYS A 192 12.98 -27.84 -10.57
CA LYS A 192 11.81 -28.00 -9.70
C LYS A 192 12.07 -27.70 -8.23
N ASP A 193 13.34 -27.79 -7.80
CA ASP A 193 13.75 -27.58 -6.41
C ASP A 193 14.14 -26.12 -6.15
N LEU A 194 14.09 -25.26 -7.18
CA LEU A 194 14.35 -23.83 -7.03
C LEU A 194 13.20 -23.12 -6.30
N ASP A 195 13.54 -22.29 -5.31
CA ASP A 195 12.59 -21.43 -4.61
C ASP A 195 11.99 -20.39 -5.57
N GLN A 196 12.84 -19.81 -6.42
CA GLN A 196 12.48 -18.79 -7.40
C GLN A 196 13.58 -18.66 -8.46
N ALA A 197 13.20 -18.43 -9.72
CA ALA A 197 14.09 -18.03 -10.79
C ALA A 197 13.65 -16.68 -11.36
N ILE A 198 14.57 -15.72 -11.44
CA ILE A 198 14.31 -14.34 -11.90
C ILE A 198 15.20 -14.05 -13.10
N GLU A 199 14.59 -13.78 -14.24
CA GLU A 199 15.26 -13.25 -15.40
C GLU A 199 15.24 -11.72 -15.35
N THR A 200 16.34 -11.07 -15.73
CA THR A 200 16.43 -9.62 -15.96
C THR A 200 16.98 -9.35 -17.37
N GLY A 201 17.11 -8.09 -17.77
CA GLY A 201 17.73 -7.75 -19.06
C GLY A 201 19.14 -8.34 -19.20
N ASN A 202 19.90 -8.36 -18.11
CA ASN A 202 21.33 -8.69 -18.16
C ASN A 202 21.67 -10.03 -17.48
N ASN A 203 20.89 -10.51 -16.52
CA ASN A 203 21.23 -11.67 -15.68
C ASN A 203 20.03 -12.61 -15.45
N TYR A 204 20.31 -13.90 -15.23
CA TYR A 204 19.41 -14.82 -14.52
C TYR A 204 19.83 -14.93 -13.05
N PHE A 205 18.87 -14.94 -12.14
CA PHE A 205 19.05 -15.17 -10.72
C PHE A 205 18.29 -16.42 -10.30
N PHE A 206 19.00 -17.47 -9.89
CA PHE A 206 18.40 -18.71 -9.37
C PHE A 206 18.52 -18.72 -7.84
N ILE A 207 17.38 -18.69 -7.16
CA ILE A 207 17.29 -18.70 -5.69
C ILE A 207 17.02 -20.13 -5.24
N TYR A 208 17.92 -20.65 -4.40
CA TYR A 208 17.86 -22.00 -3.86
C TYR A 208 18.37 -22.01 -2.42
N SER A 209 17.57 -22.46 -1.45
CA SER A 209 18.02 -22.65 -0.06
C SER A 209 18.74 -21.42 0.53
N ASN A 210 18.21 -20.22 0.29
CA ASN A 210 18.81 -18.91 0.65
C ASN A 210 20.10 -18.50 -0.07
N THR A 211 20.62 -19.28 -1.02
CA THR A 211 21.69 -18.85 -1.94
C THR A 211 21.09 -18.31 -3.24
N CYS A 212 21.73 -17.31 -3.83
CA CYS A 212 21.38 -16.78 -5.14
C CYS A 212 22.54 -17.00 -6.09
N HIS A 213 22.28 -17.74 -7.16
CA HIS A 213 23.20 -17.99 -8.25
C HIS A 213 22.89 -17.01 -9.38
N THR A 214 23.81 -16.10 -9.62
CA THR A 214 23.68 -15.08 -10.67
C THR A 214 24.44 -15.51 -11.89
N VAL A 215 23.76 -15.59 -13.02
CA VAL A 215 24.31 -15.97 -14.32
C VAL A 215 24.11 -14.82 -15.29
N PRO A 216 25.17 -14.04 -15.61
CA PRO A 216 25.06 -12.98 -16.58
C PRO A 216 24.82 -13.54 -17.97
N LYS A 217 23.83 -12.98 -18.67
CA LYS A 217 23.41 -13.44 -19.99
C LYS A 217 24.48 -13.25 -21.05
N ILE A 218 25.35 -12.26 -20.87
CA ILE A 218 26.45 -11.97 -21.79
C ILE A 218 27.45 -13.13 -21.92
N TYR A 219 27.50 -14.01 -20.91
CA TYR A 219 28.41 -15.17 -20.89
C TYR A 219 27.72 -16.48 -21.25
N LEU A 220 26.41 -16.47 -21.57
CA LEU A 220 25.70 -17.67 -21.97
C LEU A 220 25.93 -18.01 -23.44
N ASN A 221 26.34 -19.24 -23.69
CA ASN A 221 26.47 -19.84 -25.02
C ASN A 221 25.54 -21.05 -25.12
N GLY A 222 24.93 -21.27 -26.30
CA GLY A 222 24.00 -22.37 -26.56
C GLY A 222 22.61 -21.91 -26.99
N ASP A 223 21.61 -22.79 -26.84
CA ASP A 223 20.23 -22.49 -27.22
C ASP A 223 19.52 -21.69 -26.12
N LEU A 224 19.65 -20.36 -26.18
CA LEU A 224 19.05 -19.45 -25.21
C LEU A 224 17.52 -19.45 -25.23
N VAL A 225 16.92 -19.76 -26.38
CA VAL A 225 15.46 -19.81 -26.53
C VAL A 225 14.94 -21.05 -25.81
N PHE A 226 15.56 -22.20 -26.07
CA PHE A 226 15.21 -23.44 -25.38
C PHE A 226 15.51 -23.38 -23.89
N LEU A 227 16.66 -22.79 -23.47
CA LEU A 227 16.98 -22.58 -22.06
C LEU A 227 15.91 -21.75 -21.35
N ASN A 228 15.44 -20.68 -22.00
CA ASN A 228 14.38 -19.84 -21.45
C ASN A 228 13.08 -20.62 -21.25
N GLU A 229 12.64 -21.37 -22.25
CA GLU A 229 11.45 -22.23 -22.17
C GLU A 229 11.58 -23.30 -21.09
N LEU A 230 12.77 -23.86 -20.95
CA LEU A 230 13.10 -24.88 -19.98
C LEU A 230 12.99 -24.36 -18.54
N ILE A 231 13.66 -23.24 -18.24
CA ILE A 231 13.57 -22.59 -16.92
C ILE A 231 12.11 -22.18 -16.67
N ALA A 232 11.46 -21.59 -17.67
CA ALA A 232 10.08 -21.14 -17.61
C ALA A 232 9.04 -22.24 -17.33
N SER A 233 9.30 -23.47 -17.77
CA SER A 233 8.38 -24.61 -17.66
C SER A 233 8.65 -25.47 -16.42
N LYS A 234 9.92 -25.61 -16.03
CA LYS A 234 10.33 -26.53 -14.95
C LYS A 234 10.57 -25.86 -13.60
N THR A 235 10.58 -24.53 -13.51
CA THR A 235 10.71 -23.82 -12.22
C THR A 235 9.34 -23.42 -11.63
N PRO A 236 9.09 -23.67 -10.33
CA PRO A 236 7.79 -23.38 -9.71
C PRO A 236 7.43 -21.89 -9.73
N LYS A 237 8.42 -21.01 -9.55
CA LYS A 237 8.27 -19.55 -9.50
C LYS A 237 9.26 -18.87 -10.44
N TYR A 238 8.92 -18.82 -11.73
CA TYR A 238 9.67 -18.05 -12.73
C TYR A 238 9.16 -16.62 -12.89
N VAL A 239 10.04 -15.63 -12.82
CA VAL A 239 9.74 -14.21 -13.03
C VAL A 239 10.62 -13.70 -14.17
N SER A 240 10.01 -13.24 -15.26
CA SER A 240 10.76 -12.70 -16.41
C SER A 240 10.15 -11.39 -16.93
N PRO A 241 10.97 -10.38 -17.28
CA PRO A 241 10.52 -9.19 -17.98
C PRO A 241 10.14 -9.49 -19.43
N MET A 242 10.77 -10.48 -20.10
CA MET A 242 10.53 -10.86 -21.49
C MET A 242 9.34 -11.82 -21.69
N LYS A 243 8.98 -12.62 -20.69
CA LYS A 243 7.76 -13.46 -20.72
C LYS A 243 6.47 -12.62 -20.68
N ASN A 244 6.58 -11.29 -20.53
CA ASN A 244 5.48 -10.35 -20.75
C ASN A 244 5.32 -9.91 -22.21
N ILE A 245 6.23 -10.26 -23.13
CA ILE A 245 6.23 -9.72 -24.50
C ILE A 245 5.85 -10.75 -25.58
N GLU A 246 6.19 -12.04 -25.48
CA GLU A 246 5.94 -12.96 -26.63
C GLU A 246 4.92 -14.10 -26.41
N ASN A 247 4.94 -14.85 -25.31
CA ASN A 247 4.07 -16.05 -25.20
C ASN A 247 2.72 -15.87 -24.48
N ASN A 248 2.38 -14.64 -24.06
CA ASN A 248 1.06 -14.28 -23.51
C ASN A 248 0.21 -13.43 -24.47
N THR A 249 0.70 -13.16 -25.67
CA THR A 249 0.23 -12.10 -26.57
C THR A 249 -1.22 -12.21 -27.02
N SER A 250 -1.84 -13.39 -26.97
CA SER A 250 -3.26 -13.53 -27.32
C SER A 250 -4.21 -13.53 -26.11
N ASN A 251 -4.02 -14.40 -25.11
CA ASN A 251 -5.05 -14.65 -24.08
C ASN A 251 -4.71 -14.08 -22.69
N LYS A 252 -3.46 -14.13 -22.23
CA LYS A 252 -3.06 -13.60 -20.92
C LYS A 252 -2.78 -12.09 -20.95
N SER A 253 -2.33 -11.54 -22.09
CA SER A 253 -2.30 -10.09 -22.34
C SER A 253 -3.72 -9.53 -22.36
N LYS A 254 -4.68 -10.19 -23.04
CA LYS A 254 -6.09 -9.85 -23.01
C LYS A 254 -6.64 -9.90 -21.60
N ALA A 255 -6.45 -11.01 -20.87
CA ALA A 255 -6.93 -11.12 -19.49
C ALA A 255 -6.30 -10.08 -18.54
N TYR A 256 -5.02 -9.75 -18.70
CA TYR A 256 -4.35 -8.69 -17.93
C TYR A 256 -4.88 -7.29 -18.26
N ILE A 257 -4.99 -6.97 -19.56
CA ILE A 257 -5.58 -5.72 -20.06
C ILE A 257 -7.04 -5.61 -19.62
N GLU A 258 -7.79 -6.71 -19.64
CA GLU A 258 -9.19 -6.76 -19.22
C GLU A 258 -9.33 -6.58 -17.70
N ARG A 259 -8.45 -7.20 -16.89
CA ARG A 259 -8.37 -6.92 -15.45
C ARG A 259 -8.05 -5.44 -15.18
N LYS A 260 -7.08 -4.86 -15.90
CA LYS A 260 -6.76 -3.42 -15.79
C LYS A 260 -7.91 -2.52 -16.26
N LYS A 261 -8.66 -2.92 -17.29
CA LYS A 261 -9.90 -2.25 -17.71
C LYS A 261 -10.96 -2.29 -16.62
N LYS A 262 -11.20 -3.46 -16.01
CA LYS A 262 -12.16 -3.62 -14.90
C LYS A 262 -11.76 -2.76 -13.71
N ILE A 263 -10.49 -2.77 -13.31
CA ILE A 263 -9.97 -1.90 -12.24
C ILE A 263 -10.11 -0.42 -12.60
N SER A 264 -9.78 -0.02 -13.84
CA SER A 264 -9.97 1.36 -14.31
C SER A 264 -11.43 1.79 -14.23
N THR A 265 -12.37 0.95 -14.67
CA THR A 265 -13.80 1.22 -14.57
C THR A 265 -14.26 1.31 -13.11
N LEU A 266 -13.77 0.42 -12.23
CA LEU A 266 -14.09 0.46 -10.81
C LEU A 266 -13.60 1.76 -10.16
N ILE A 267 -12.33 2.15 -10.40
CA ILE A 267 -11.78 3.42 -9.90
C ILE A 267 -12.62 4.61 -10.38
N PHE A 268 -12.97 4.61 -11.68
CA PHE A 268 -13.83 5.65 -12.24
C PHE A 268 -15.19 5.73 -11.56
N ILE A 269 -15.85 4.58 -11.31
CA ILE A 269 -17.15 4.53 -10.63
C ILE A 269 -17.02 5.05 -9.20
N ILE A 270 -16.02 4.57 -8.44
CA ILE A 270 -15.78 5.03 -7.06
C ILE A 270 -15.59 6.55 -7.04
N ASN A 271 -14.83 7.10 -7.98
CA ASN A 271 -14.58 8.54 -8.07
C ASN A 271 -15.84 9.37 -8.33
N LEU A 272 -16.88 8.81 -8.96
CA LEU A 272 -18.16 9.52 -9.11
C LEU A 272 -18.86 9.76 -7.76
N PHE A 273 -18.50 8.99 -6.74
CA PHE A 273 -19.04 9.09 -5.39
C PHE A 273 -18.10 9.82 -4.43
N ASP A 274 -16.95 10.36 -4.86
CA ASP A 274 -15.99 11.02 -3.97
C ASP A 274 -16.65 12.14 -3.14
N LEU A 275 -17.48 12.98 -3.77
CA LEU A 275 -18.22 14.02 -3.06
C LEU A 275 -19.25 13.46 -2.07
N VAL A 276 -19.94 12.38 -2.43
CA VAL A 276 -20.91 11.74 -1.54
C VAL A 276 -20.20 11.11 -0.34
N ILE A 277 -19.04 10.48 -0.57
CA ILE A 277 -18.20 9.92 0.49
C ILE A 277 -17.69 11.04 1.41
N ALA A 278 -17.24 12.16 0.85
CA ALA A 278 -16.82 13.32 1.63
C ALA A 278 -17.97 13.89 2.48
N LEU A 279 -19.17 14.00 1.91
CA LEU A 279 -20.38 14.45 2.62
C LEU A 279 -20.80 13.47 3.71
N LEU A 280 -20.71 12.15 3.47
CA LEU A 280 -21.00 11.14 4.48
C LEU A 280 -20.00 11.21 5.64
N LEU A 281 -18.70 11.33 5.35
CA LEU A 281 -17.67 11.49 6.38
C LEU A 281 -17.88 12.79 7.18
N PHE A 282 -18.21 13.88 6.49
CA PHE A 282 -18.56 15.15 7.12
C PHE A 282 -19.78 14.99 8.05
N SER A 283 -20.85 14.35 7.57
CA SER A 283 -22.05 14.11 8.38
C SER A 283 -21.79 13.22 9.60
N LEU A 284 -20.98 12.17 9.45
CA LEU A 284 -20.58 11.31 10.57
C LEU A 284 -19.77 12.09 11.61
N TYR A 285 -18.83 12.92 11.15
CA TYR A 285 -18.04 13.76 12.04
C TYR A 285 -18.91 14.75 12.81
N GLN A 286 -19.84 15.43 12.13
CA GLN A 286 -20.77 16.36 12.76
C GLN A 286 -21.71 15.67 13.77
N GLY A 287 -22.05 14.40 13.54
CA GLY A 287 -22.83 13.62 14.51
C GLY A 287 -22.08 13.34 15.81
N VAL A 288 -20.74 13.24 15.76
CA VAL A 288 -19.89 13.01 16.94
C VAL A 288 -19.46 14.34 17.58
N TYR A 289 -19.19 15.35 16.77
CA TYR A 289 -18.73 16.67 17.17
C TYR A 289 -19.66 17.74 16.60
N PRO A 290 -20.88 17.89 17.16
CA PRO A 290 -21.85 18.85 16.67
C PRO A 290 -21.32 20.28 16.80
N SER A 291 -21.46 21.05 15.73
CA SER A 291 -21.19 22.48 15.77
C SER A 291 -22.30 23.23 16.49
N VAL A 292 -21.94 24.06 17.47
CA VAL A 292 -22.89 24.82 18.31
C VAL A 292 -23.20 26.22 17.74
N ILE A 293 -22.66 26.55 16.56
CA ILE A 293 -22.86 27.84 15.89
C ILE A 293 -23.28 27.66 14.42
N SER A 294 -24.00 28.65 13.88
CA SER A 294 -24.56 28.61 12.52
C SER A 294 -23.52 28.30 11.43
N PHE A 295 -22.33 28.90 11.54
CA PHE A 295 -21.23 28.72 10.58
C PHE A 295 -20.27 27.59 10.94
N GLY A 296 -20.56 26.80 11.98
CA GLY A 296 -19.64 25.76 12.42
C GLY A 296 -19.49 24.61 11.41
N PHE A 297 -20.41 24.46 10.47
CA PHE A 297 -20.24 23.55 9.32
C PHE A 297 -18.99 23.90 8.50
N VAL A 298 -18.64 25.20 8.39
CA VAL A 298 -17.48 25.70 7.64
C VAL A 298 -16.17 25.28 8.31
N LEU A 299 -16.12 25.25 9.64
CA LEU A 299 -14.94 24.87 10.40
C LEU A 299 -14.51 23.44 10.11
N ASN A 300 -15.47 22.57 9.79
CA ASN A 300 -15.23 21.14 9.58
C ASN A 300 -15.07 20.77 8.11
N THR A 301 -15.01 21.74 7.17
CA THR A 301 -14.88 21.42 5.74
C THR A 301 -13.55 20.79 5.38
N TRP A 302 -12.51 20.95 6.22
CA TRP A 302 -11.21 20.29 6.02
C TRP A 302 -11.32 18.77 5.84
N ILE A 303 -12.39 18.14 6.35
CA ILE A 303 -12.68 16.70 6.20
C ILE A 303 -12.71 16.26 4.73
N PHE A 304 -13.07 17.15 3.80
CA PHE A 304 -13.07 16.87 2.37
C PHE A 304 -11.66 16.48 1.85
N TYR A 305 -10.59 16.94 2.52
CA TYR A 305 -9.23 16.54 2.19
C TYR A 305 -8.91 15.08 2.49
N LEU A 306 -9.65 14.42 3.40
CA LEU A 306 -9.45 12.99 3.69
C LEU A 306 -9.79 12.11 2.49
N VAL A 307 -10.65 12.58 1.59
CA VAL A 307 -11.07 11.85 0.38
C VAL A 307 -10.12 12.11 -0.80
N LEU A 308 -9.35 13.20 -0.77
CA LEU A 308 -8.44 13.64 -1.83
C LEU A 308 -7.48 12.55 -2.39
N PRO A 309 -6.97 11.58 -1.60
CA PRO A 309 -6.12 10.51 -2.14
C PRO A 309 -6.78 9.66 -3.23
N LEU A 310 -8.12 9.50 -3.22
CA LEU A 310 -8.85 8.70 -4.21
C LEU A 310 -8.79 9.29 -5.64
N PRO A 311 -9.14 10.56 -5.86
CA PRO A 311 -9.02 11.18 -7.19
C PRO A 311 -7.58 11.39 -7.64
N ILE A 312 -6.65 11.66 -6.72
CA ILE A 312 -5.22 11.70 -7.03
C ILE A 312 -4.75 10.33 -7.55
N PHE A 313 -5.13 9.25 -6.86
CA PHE A 313 -4.82 7.90 -7.31
C PHE A 313 -5.44 7.60 -8.67
N SER A 314 -6.66 8.06 -8.94
CA SER A 314 -7.33 7.93 -10.24
C SER A 314 -6.54 8.58 -11.38
N ILE A 315 -5.98 9.78 -11.16
CA ILE A 315 -5.11 10.48 -12.11
C ILE A 315 -3.86 9.64 -12.41
N PHE A 316 -3.11 9.25 -11.37
CA PHE A 316 -1.88 8.47 -11.52
C PHE A 316 -2.14 7.12 -12.19
N TYR A 317 -3.21 6.44 -11.81
CA TYR A 317 -3.60 5.17 -12.40
C TYR A 317 -3.94 5.34 -13.90
N GLY A 318 -4.70 6.38 -14.24
CA GLY A 318 -5.01 6.76 -15.63
C GLY A 318 -3.75 6.99 -16.47
N LEU A 319 -2.80 7.79 -15.97
CA LEU A 319 -1.52 8.04 -16.64
C LEU A 319 -0.68 6.78 -16.80
N ARG A 320 -0.72 5.86 -15.81
CA ARG A 320 0.00 4.58 -15.88
C ARG A 320 -0.56 3.64 -16.94
N ILE A 321 -1.88 3.53 -17.05
CA ILE A 321 -2.53 2.64 -18.04
C ILE A 321 -2.55 3.21 -19.46
N LYS A 322 -2.23 4.51 -19.65
CA LYS A 322 -2.00 5.12 -20.98
C LYS A 322 -0.97 4.35 -21.79
N ARG A 323 0.10 3.87 -21.14
CA ARG A 323 1.18 3.07 -21.77
C ARG A 323 0.71 1.70 -22.27
N LEU A 324 -0.50 1.27 -21.90
CA LEU A 324 -1.10 -0.02 -22.27
C LEU A 324 -2.18 0.11 -23.36
N GLY A 325 -2.38 1.31 -23.93
CA GLY A 325 -3.42 1.55 -24.95
C GLY A 325 -4.86 1.47 -24.42
N ILE A 326 -5.07 1.50 -23.11
CA ILE A 326 -6.40 1.44 -22.47
C ILE A 326 -7.01 2.86 -22.43
N LYS A 327 -8.35 2.97 -22.55
CA LYS A 327 -9.08 4.24 -22.36
C LYS A 327 -8.78 4.82 -20.97
N TRP A 328 -7.92 5.84 -20.92
CA TRP A 328 -7.41 6.44 -19.69
C TRP A 328 -8.01 7.82 -19.39
N LYS A 329 -8.44 8.55 -20.42
CA LYS A 329 -8.86 9.96 -20.34
C LYS A 329 -9.92 10.19 -19.26
N ARG A 330 -10.93 9.33 -19.17
CA ARG A 330 -12.02 9.47 -18.19
C ARG A 330 -11.54 9.46 -16.73
N ASN A 331 -10.55 8.62 -16.38
CA ASN A 331 -10.04 8.54 -15.01
C ASN A 331 -9.24 9.81 -14.66
N VAL A 332 -8.44 10.31 -15.62
CA VAL A 332 -7.69 11.56 -15.43
C VAL A 332 -8.61 12.76 -15.34
N VAL A 333 -9.60 12.88 -16.24
CA VAL A 333 -10.54 14.01 -16.26
C VAL A 333 -11.39 14.03 -14.99
N VAL A 334 -12.00 12.91 -14.60
CA VAL A 334 -12.80 12.85 -13.37
C VAL A 334 -11.93 13.08 -12.14
N GLY A 335 -10.72 12.49 -12.10
CA GLY A 335 -9.81 12.72 -10.98
C GLY A 335 -9.43 14.20 -10.83
N ILE A 336 -9.14 14.92 -11.92
CA ILE A 336 -8.85 16.36 -11.87
C ILE A 336 -10.09 17.13 -11.37
N ILE A 337 -11.27 16.87 -11.94
CA ILE A 337 -12.50 17.56 -11.55
C ILE A 337 -12.81 17.33 -10.07
N MET A 338 -12.77 16.08 -9.60
CA MET A 338 -13.06 15.74 -8.22
C MET A 338 -12.00 16.27 -7.26
N SER A 339 -10.72 16.20 -7.60
CA SER A 339 -9.66 16.85 -6.81
C SER A 339 -9.89 18.36 -6.68
N SER A 340 -10.22 19.06 -7.77
CA SER A 340 -10.52 20.49 -7.73
C SER A 340 -11.72 20.81 -6.85
N LEU A 341 -12.81 20.05 -6.97
CA LEU A 341 -14.00 20.24 -6.14
C LEU A 341 -13.70 19.99 -4.66
N LEU A 342 -13.04 18.88 -4.32
CA LEU A 342 -12.66 18.58 -2.94
C LEU A 342 -11.72 19.65 -2.35
N VAL A 343 -10.81 20.21 -3.15
CA VAL A 343 -9.95 21.31 -2.70
C VAL A 343 -10.75 22.58 -2.46
N ILE A 344 -11.66 22.94 -3.38
CA ILE A 344 -12.52 24.11 -3.23
C ILE A 344 -13.35 23.99 -1.96
N TYR A 345 -14.10 22.89 -1.79
CA TYR A 345 -14.92 22.66 -0.59
C TYR A 345 -14.07 22.54 0.67
N GLY A 346 -12.94 21.83 0.61
CA GLY A 346 -12.01 21.68 1.72
C GLY A 346 -11.39 22.99 2.21
N SER A 347 -11.29 24.00 1.33
CA SER A 347 -10.65 25.28 1.64
C SER A 347 -11.55 26.28 2.38
N PHE A 348 -12.86 26.03 2.49
CA PHE A 348 -13.79 27.00 3.08
C PHE A 348 -13.38 27.41 4.50
N PHE A 349 -12.94 26.48 5.37
CA PHE A 349 -12.48 26.83 6.73
C PHE A 349 -11.37 27.89 6.76
N ILE A 350 -10.50 27.94 5.74
CA ILE A 350 -9.38 28.89 5.67
C ILE A 350 -9.90 30.31 5.49
N PHE A 351 -10.88 30.50 4.60
CA PHE A 351 -11.43 31.82 4.27
C PHE A 351 -12.14 32.49 5.44
N PHE A 352 -12.69 31.71 6.36
CA PHE A 352 -13.43 32.24 7.52
C PHE A 352 -12.62 32.17 8.81
N SER A 353 -11.41 31.62 8.79
CA SER A 353 -10.57 31.40 9.99
C SER A 353 -10.34 32.67 10.83
N SER A 354 -10.19 33.83 10.19
CA SER A 354 -10.00 35.11 10.88
C SER A 354 -11.24 35.62 11.61
N SER A 355 -12.42 35.11 11.26
CA SER A 355 -13.69 35.49 11.87
C SER A 355 -14.04 34.61 13.08
N PHE A 356 -13.30 33.53 13.32
CA PHE A 356 -13.50 32.65 14.47
C PHE A 356 -12.48 32.92 15.57
N THR A 357 -12.94 32.88 16.81
CA THR A 357 -12.15 32.96 18.04
C THR A 357 -12.55 31.83 18.98
N TYR A 358 -11.60 31.33 19.78
CA TYR A 358 -11.78 30.15 20.63
C TYR A 358 -11.54 30.44 22.12
N ASP A 359 -11.47 31.72 22.48
CA ASP A 359 -11.18 32.16 23.85
C ASP A 359 -12.47 32.58 24.59
N TYR A 360 -12.33 32.68 25.91
CA TYR A 360 -13.39 33.10 26.83
C TYR A 360 -13.63 34.62 26.85
N SER A 361 -12.87 35.44 26.09
CA SER A 361 -12.88 36.90 26.25
C SER A 361 -14.27 37.52 26.07
N TYR A 362 -15.04 37.00 25.11
CA TYR A 362 -16.41 37.44 24.85
C TYR A 362 -17.42 36.76 25.80
N ILE A 363 -17.20 35.51 26.17
CA ILE A 363 -18.09 34.80 27.12
C ILE A 363 -18.04 35.45 28.50
N ASN A 364 -16.86 35.85 28.97
CA ASN A 364 -16.71 36.56 30.24
C ASN A 364 -17.39 37.93 30.23
N GLN A 365 -17.57 38.56 29.06
CA GLN A 365 -18.41 39.77 28.96
C GLN A 365 -19.89 39.41 29.10
N VAL A 366 -20.29 38.27 28.56
CA VAL A 366 -21.67 37.77 28.63
C VAL A 366 -22.07 37.41 30.06
N GLU A 367 -21.12 36.94 30.88
CA GLU A 367 -21.33 36.68 32.31
C GLU A 367 -21.88 37.89 33.07
N SER A 368 -21.55 39.12 32.65
CA SER A 368 -22.09 40.33 33.29
C SER A 368 -23.59 40.53 33.05
N PHE A 369 -24.17 39.88 32.04
CA PHE A 369 -25.60 39.97 31.69
C PHE A 369 -26.42 38.82 32.26
N ILE A 370 -25.78 37.78 32.78
CA ILE A 370 -26.41 36.64 33.47
C ILE A 370 -26.10 36.71 34.96
N ASP A 371 -27.00 36.24 35.81
CA ASP A 371 -26.91 36.42 37.28
C ASP A 371 -25.81 35.61 37.97
N PHE A 372 -25.03 34.81 37.23
CA PHE A 372 -24.06 33.89 37.80
C PHE A 372 -22.94 33.56 36.80
N GLU A 373 -21.80 33.14 37.34
CA GLU A 373 -20.60 32.72 36.58
C GLU A 373 -20.86 31.42 35.81
N LEU A 374 -20.32 31.33 34.58
CA LEU A 374 -20.41 30.14 33.73
C LEU A 374 -19.29 29.15 34.06
N PRO A 375 -19.44 27.87 33.67
CA PRO A 375 -18.37 26.88 33.78
C PRO A 375 -17.08 27.28 33.05
N ASP A 376 -15.94 27.11 33.72
CA ASP A 376 -14.59 27.42 33.20
C ASP A 376 -14.09 26.35 32.22
N ALA A 377 -14.61 25.12 32.33
CA ALA A 377 -14.19 23.99 31.50
C ALA A 377 -15.15 23.74 30.32
N GLY A 378 -14.82 24.32 29.15
CA GLY A 378 -15.63 24.15 27.95
C GLY A 378 -14.90 24.40 26.62
N LYS A 379 -15.46 23.86 25.54
CA LYS A 379 -15.06 24.21 24.16
C LYS A 379 -15.88 25.39 23.69
N ILE A 380 -15.20 26.49 23.36
CA ILE A 380 -15.84 27.71 22.86
C ILE A 380 -15.51 27.91 21.39
N THR A 381 -16.50 28.35 20.63
CA THR A 381 -16.29 28.90 19.30
C THR A 381 -17.15 30.14 19.14
N THR A 382 -16.51 31.27 18.88
CA THR A 382 -17.16 32.56 18.67
C THR A 382 -16.88 33.04 17.24
N TYR A 383 -17.95 33.24 16.47
CA TYR A 383 -17.91 33.83 15.14
C TYR A 383 -18.29 35.31 15.20
N ASN A 384 -17.41 36.16 14.68
CA ASN A 384 -17.65 37.58 14.53
C ASN A 384 -18.10 37.86 13.09
N TYR A 385 -19.34 38.33 12.94
CA TYR A 385 -19.88 38.69 11.63
C TYR A 385 -19.21 39.96 11.07
N GLY A 386 -18.55 40.77 11.91
CA GLY A 386 -17.93 42.04 11.54
C GLY A 386 -18.94 43.18 11.42
N ASN A 387 -18.49 44.33 10.88
CA ASN A 387 -19.37 45.47 10.58
C ASN A 387 -20.14 45.18 9.27
N VAL A 388 -21.17 44.33 9.34
CA VAL A 388 -21.97 44.00 8.15
C VAL A 388 -23.14 44.97 8.02
N SER A 389 -23.25 45.54 6.82
CA SER A 389 -24.35 46.38 6.34
C SER A 389 -25.72 45.74 6.56
N ASP A 390 -26.55 46.36 7.40
CA ASP A 390 -28.02 46.45 7.50
C ASP A 390 -28.93 45.22 7.21
N SER A 391 -28.39 44.05 6.85
CA SER A 391 -29.19 42.93 6.30
C SER A 391 -29.26 41.69 7.19
N ILE A 392 -28.29 41.49 8.10
CA ILE A 392 -28.22 40.27 8.94
C ILE A 392 -28.47 40.57 10.43
N GLY A 393 -28.32 41.82 10.89
CA GLY A 393 -28.56 42.26 12.27
C GLY A 393 -27.63 41.64 13.33
N THR A 394 -27.12 40.42 13.12
CA THR A 394 -26.27 39.66 14.03
C THR A 394 -24.84 40.18 13.99
N LYS A 395 -24.29 40.51 15.15
CA LYS A 395 -22.92 41.00 15.32
C LYS A 395 -21.96 39.87 15.68
N LYS A 396 -22.33 39.05 16.67
CA LYS A 396 -21.51 37.94 17.17
C LYS A 396 -22.39 36.74 17.51
N GLU A 397 -21.82 35.57 17.35
CA GLU A 397 -22.44 34.31 17.74
C GLU A 397 -21.39 33.42 18.39
N SER A 398 -21.71 32.89 19.57
CA SER A 398 -20.86 31.97 20.30
C SER A 398 -21.61 30.69 20.61
N GLY A 399 -20.90 29.59 20.49
CA GLY A 399 -21.34 28.27 20.91
C GLY A 399 -20.35 27.73 21.93
N VAL A 400 -20.89 27.19 23.02
CA VAL A 400 -20.13 26.66 24.14
C VAL A 400 -20.60 25.24 24.41
N ILE A 401 -19.66 24.31 24.56
CA ILE A 401 -19.91 22.96 25.05
C ILE A 401 -19.15 22.81 26.36
N PHE A 402 -19.87 22.71 27.47
CA PHE A 402 -19.25 22.44 28.76
C PHE A 402 -18.82 20.97 28.85
N LEU A 403 -17.69 20.72 29.51
CA LEU A 403 -17.09 19.38 29.60
C LEU A 403 -17.13 18.80 31.01
N ASP A 404 -17.16 19.64 32.03
CA ASP A 404 -17.19 19.19 33.42
C ASP A 404 -18.63 18.95 33.90
N GLN A 405 -18.91 17.71 34.29
CA GLN A 405 -20.27 17.29 34.65
C GLN A 405 -20.75 17.90 35.97
N ASP A 406 -19.86 18.17 36.92
CA ASP A 406 -20.22 18.76 38.21
C ASP A 406 -20.55 20.25 38.03
N GLU A 407 -19.78 20.96 37.20
CA GLU A 407 -20.08 22.35 36.81
C GLU A 407 -21.40 22.47 36.03
N ILE A 408 -21.67 21.54 35.10
CA ILE A 408 -22.95 21.46 34.37
C ILE A 408 -24.13 21.24 35.34
N ASN A 409 -24.00 20.30 36.27
CA ASN A 409 -25.06 20.03 37.25
C ASN A 409 -25.36 21.27 38.11
N ASN A 410 -24.32 22.00 38.52
CA ASN A 410 -24.47 23.24 39.27
C ASN A 410 -25.11 24.36 38.41
N LEU A 411 -24.70 24.51 37.15
CA LEU A 411 -25.30 25.43 36.21
C LEU A 411 -26.80 25.15 36.02
N ASN A 412 -27.19 23.88 35.85
CA ASN A 412 -28.58 23.46 35.71
C ASN A 412 -29.44 23.87 36.93
N LEU A 413 -28.92 23.72 38.15
CA LEU A 413 -29.60 24.15 39.37
C LEU A 413 -29.78 25.68 39.43
N ARG A 414 -28.75 26.44 39.02
CA ARG A 414 -28.79 27.90 38.98
C ARG A 414 -29.78 28.44 37.94
N ILE A 415 -29.84 27.82 36.76
CA ILE A 415 -30.81 28.19 35.71
C ILE A 415 -32.24 27.96 36.20
N ASN A 416 -32.53 26.80 36.80
CA ASN A 416 -33.87 26.45 37.25
C ASN A 416 -34.39 27.34 38.41
N THR A 417 -33.48 27.96 39.16
CA THR A 417 -33.83 28.85 40.29
C THR A 417 -33.88 30.34 39.91
N SER A 418 -33.39 30.70 38.73
CA SER A 418 -33.37 32.08 38.25
C SER A 418 -34.72 32.49 37.64
N ASN A 419 -35.16 33.70 37.95
CA ASN A 419 -36.34 34.30 37.35
C ASN A 419 -36.08 34.96 35.97
N LYS A 420 -34.82 35.01 35.53
CA LYS A 420 -34.43 35.60 34.24
C LYS A 420 -34.51 34.61 33.09
N TRP A 421 -34.36 33.32 33.36
CA TRP A 421 -34.46 32.26 32.36
C TRP A 421 -35.91 31.85 32.15
N THR A 422 -36.27 31.59 30.91
CA THR A 422 -37.61 31.10 30.54
C THR A 422 -37.48 29.79 29.78
N ASN A 423 -38.36 28.84 30.08
CA ASN A 423 -38.49 27.57 29.34
C ASN A 423 -39.53 27.64 28.20
N GLU A 424 -40.29 28.73 28.10
CA GLU A 424 -41.27 28.96 27.04
C GLU A 424 -40.96 30.25 26.28
N ILE A 425 -40.87 30.17 24.95
CA ILE A 425 -40.80 31.34 24.07
C ILE A 425 -42.21 31.67 23.57
N THR A 426 -42.74 32.82 23.99
CA THR A 426 -44.01 33.35 23.47
C THR A 426 -43.87 33.84 22.04
N SER A 427 -44.99 33.97 21.30
CA SER A 427 -44.99 34.51 19.94
C SER A 427 -44.40 35.93 19.82
N ILE A 428 -44.52 36.72 20.89
CA ILE A 428 -43.95 38.08 21.01
C ILE A 428 -42.43 38.02 21.20
N ASN A 429 -41.93 37.06 21.98
CA ASN A 429 -40.49 36.85 22.14
C ASN A 429 -39.86 36.29 20.86
N LEU A 430 -40.61 35.51 20.09
CA LEU A 430 -40.17 34.98 18.80
C LEU A 430 -39.93 36.07 17.76
N SER A 431 -40.72 37.15 17.77
CA SER A 431 -40.55 38.28 16.84
C SER A 431 -39.32 39.14 17.14
N LEU A 432 -38.79 39.05 18.36
CA LEU A 432 -37.54 39.71 18.75
C LEU A 432 -36.30 38.98 18.23
N LEU A 433 -36.42 37.71 17.83
CA LEU A 433 -35.28 36.93 17.34
C LEU A 433 -35.03 37.11 15.83
N PRO A 434 -33.76 37.15 15.39
CA PRO A 434 -33.43 37.08 13.98
C PRO A 434 -34.05 35.84 13.32
N LYS A 435 -34.66 35.98 12.13
CA LYS A 435 -35.44 34.91 11.46
C LYS A 435 -34.73 33.56 11.39
N TYR A 436 -33.42 33.54 11.11
CA TYR A 436 -32.65 32.30 11.00
C TYR A 436 -32.42 31.60 12.35
N GLN A 437 -32.52 32.34 13.46
CA GLN A 437 -32.34 31.82 14.83
C GLN A 437 -33.63 31.26 15.42
N GLN A 438 -34.78 31.47 14.77
CA GLN A 438 -36.04 30.85 15.20
C GLN A 438 -36.04 29.32 14.96
N ILE A 439 -35.20 28.84 14.03
CA ILE A 439 -35.11 27.42 13.63
C ILE A 439 -34.53 26.55 14.76
N ILE A 440 -33.64 27.13 15.57
CA ILE A 440 -32.82 26.41 16.55
C ILE A 440 -33.51 26.29 17.92
N ILE A 441 -34.64 26.96 18.13
CA ILE A 441 -35.35 26.98 19.42
C ILE A 441 -35.71 25.57 19.90
N GLY A 442 -36.08 24.67 18.99
CA GLY A 442 -36.45 23.29 19.35
C GLY A 442 -35.28 22.43 19.87
N GLU A 443 -34.04 22.93 19.82
CA GLU A 443 -32.85 22.21 20.27
C GLU A 443 -32.45 22.56 21.72
N PHE A 444 -33.07 23.56 22.33
CA PHE A 444 -32.70 24.09 23.65
C PHE A 444 -33.88 24.12 24.61
N ASP A 445 -33.59 24.09 25.91
CA ASP A 445 -34.60 23.97 26.98
C ASP A 445 -34.86 25.32 27.67
N TYR A 446 -33.84 26.15 27.80
CA TYR A 446 -33.90 27.42 28.51
C TYR A 446 -33.35 28.57 27.68
N PHE A 447 -33.98 29.74 27.84
CA PHE A 447 -33.72 30.92 27.02
C PHE A 447 -33.65 32.20 27.86
N ILE A 448 -32.83 33.14 27.39
CA ILE A 448 -32.82 34.55 27.81
C ILE A 448 -32.82 35.42 26.56
N ILE A 449 -33.70 36.42 26.53
CA ILE A 449 -33.61 37.57 25.63
C ILE A 449 -33.33 38.80 26.48
N TYR A 450 -32.12 39.34 26.40
CA TYR A 450 -31.70 40.54 27.11
C TYR A 450 -31.60 41.72 26.15
N ASN A 451 -32.33 42.79 26.42
CA ASN A 451 -32.22 44.05 25.70
C ASN A 451 -31.10 44.88 26.32
N ILE A 452 -29.96 44.94 25.63
CA ILE A 452 -28.75 45.66 26.09
C ILE A 452 -29.02 47.17 26.17
N THR A 453 -29.90 47.69 25.29
CA THR A 453 -30.17 49.13 25.20
C THR A 453 -31.11 49.62 26.30
N LEU A 454 -32.09 48.81 26.69
CA LEU A 454 -33.08 49.15 27.72
C LEU A 454 -32.80 48.53 29.08
N ASP A 455 -31.75 47.71 29.20
CA ASP A 455 -31.40 46.95 30.39
C ASP A 455 -32.60 46.15 30.93
N SER A 456 -33.24 45.37 30.05
CA SER A 456 -34.46 44.64 30.37
C SER A 456 -34.44 43.20 29.84
N TYR A 457 -35.02 42.29 30.60
CA TYR A 457 -35.09 40.86 30.24
C TYR A 457 -36.47 40.51 29.70
N ASN A 458 -36.51 39.65 28.68
CA ASN A 458 -37.68 38.98 28.11
C ASN A 458 -38.90 39.91 27.88
N SER A 459 -38.64 41.16 27.48
CA SER A 459 -39.65 42.21 27.34
C SER A 459 -39.54 42.89 25.97
N PHE A 460 -40.71 43.19 25.40
CA PHE A 460 -40.81 43.90 24.12
C PHE A 460 -40.68 45.42 24.36
N PRO A 461 -39.87 46.15 23.57
CA PRO A 461 -39.75 47.60 23.70
C PRO A 461 -41.08 48.33 23.47
N ASN A 462 -41.35 49.37 24.25
CA ASN A 462 -42.57 50.18 24.13
C ASN A 462 -42.44 51.34 23.13
N THR A 463 -41.28 51.50 22.49
CA THR A 463 -40.99 52.59 21.55
C THR A 463 -40.39 52.04 20.26
N SER A 464 -40.68 52.70 19.14
CA SER A 464 -40.04 52.40 17.86
C SER A 464 -38.59 52.88 17.89
N GLY A 465 -37.68 52.08 17.34
CA GLY A 465 -36.25 52.39 17.35
C GLY A 465 -35.37 51.18 17.07
N THR A 466 -34.06 51.41 17.12
CA THR A 466 -33.05 50.37 16.94
C THR A 466 -32.51 49.95 18.31
N PHE A 467 -32.58 48.66 18.61
CA PHE A 467 -32.15 48.11 19.89
C PHE A 467 -31.13 46.99 19.68
N ASP A 468 -30.12 46.97 20.54
CA ASP A 468 -29.15 45.88 20.63
C ASP A 468 -29.64 44.85 21.67
N PHE A 469 -29.62 43.58 21.27
CA PHE A 469 -30.11 42.45 22.03
C PHE A 469 -29.04 41.36 22.15
N LEU A 470 -29.15 40.59 23.24
CA LEU A 470 -28.41 39.37 23.50
C LEU A 470 -29.41 38.23 23.68
N PHE A 471 -29.30 37.20 22.86
CA PHE A 471 -30.06 35.97 23.03
C PHE A 471 -29.15 34.86 23.52
N ILE A 472 -29.58 34.16 24.58
CA ILE A 472 -28.87 33.02 25.15
C ILE A 472 -29.83 31.85 25.16
N ALA A 473 -29.39 30.70 24.66
CA ALA A 473 -30.13 29.45 24.66
C ALA A 473 -29.26 28.35 25.27
N TYR A 474 -29.84 27.48 26.10
CA TYR A 474 -29.13 26.44 26.82
C TYR A 474 -29.89 25.12 26.82
N ASN A 475 -29.16 24.02 26.60
CA ASN A 475 -29.66 22.66 26.62
C ASN A 475 -29.07 21.91 27.82
N VAL A 476 -29.95 21.41 28.68
CA VAL A 476 -29.61 20.81 29.98
C VAL A 476 -28.90 19.47 29.81
N ASP A 477 -29.35 18.66 28.86
CA ASP A 477 -28.90 17.29 28.67
C ASP A 477 -27.50 17.24 28.03
N SER A 478 -27.24 18.15 27.11
CA SER A 478 -25.98 18.19 26.34
C SER A 478 -24.95 19.19 26.88
N GLY A 479 -25.34 20.05 27.83
CA GLY A 479 -24.46 21.12 28.34
C GLY A 479 -24.07 22.14 27.26
N GLN A 480 -24.88 22.26 26.20
CA GLN A 480 -24.63 23.18 25.10
C GLN A 480 -25.28 24.53 25.36
N MET A 481 -24.52 25.59 25.16
CA MET A 481 -25.00 26.97 25.24
C MET A 481 -24.72 27.70 23.94
N ARG A 482 -25.68 28.52 23.51
CA ARG A 482 -25.54 29.40 22.36
C ARG A 482 -25.87 30.81 22.75
N ILE A 483 -25.02 31.74 22.35
CA ILE A 483 -25.10 33.16 22.69
C ILE A 483 -25.01 33.97 21.42
N ILE A 484 -25.94 34.90 21.22
CA ILE A 484 -26.06 35.66 19.99
C ILE A 484 -26.31 37.14 20.31
N GLU A 485 -25.39 37.99 19.89
CA GLU A 485 -25.56 39.45 19.94
C GLU A 485 -26.06 39.94 18.58
N TYR A 486 -27.16 40.69 18.58
CA TYR A 486 -27.77 41.20 17.36
C TYR A 486 -28.45 42.55 17.58
N ARG A 487 -28.76 43.22 16.47
CA ARG A 487 -29.43 44.50 16.39
C ARG A 487 -30.74 44.34 15.63
N LEU A 488 -31.82 44.87 16.20
CA LEU A 488 -33.15 44.80 15.62
C LEU A 488 -33.75 46.21 15.55
N GLU A 489 -34.36 46.54 14.41
CA GLU A 489 -35.20 47.73 14.27
C GLU A 489 -36.66 47.33 14.53
N ILE A 490 -37.29 48.00 15.49
CA ILE A 490 -38.67 47.74 15.90
C ILE A 490 -39.52 48.94 15.49
N THR A 491 -40.63 48.66 14.81
CA THR A 491 -41.68 49.63 14.50
C THR A 491 -42.98 49.12 15.12
N ILE A 492 -43.60 49.94 15.98
CA ILE A 492 -44.80 49.60 16.78
C ILE A 492 -46.05 50.23 16.17
#